data_AF-A0A937QHD1-F1
#
_entry.id   AF-A0A937QHD1-F1
#
_cell.length_a   1.000
_cell.length_b   1.000
_cell.length_c   1.000
_cell.angle_alpha   90.00
_cell.angle_beta   90.00
_cell.angle_gamma   90.00
#
_symmetry.space_group_name_H-M   'P 1'
#
loop_
_entity.id
_entity.type
_entity.pdbx_description
1 polymer ?
#
loop_
_entity_poly.entity_id
_entity_poly.type
_entity_poly.pdbx_seq_one_letter_code
_entity_poly.pdbx_strand_id
1 'polypeptide(L)'
;MKPADNIECRIEQLHVATGAETDRRILSDSFAALRLGLQQRQLGTRRLILSSRIAGPAAAAAVILIAVALFVSVPQKGSDTVEEFYRTLSGAGNICVSTFEAGQTSPHQQVWTSQSLKVRLFKTGSGDQARFALWDISSKVQMTMYLSEVQTEPLTEERLAELEKSVVSFSGVAPFPDAKDVPERARWSRVNDPAVGAVIPGCAVYDLDWMQQGTVSEAGTCRRWRVFVDTKSHLPRRAESYAKSESEKEYRIECFVMVTYPSESEIQDVVASTFGPPGSRTGGPGYIGTPGTDR
;
A
#
# COMPACT_ATOMS: atom_id res chain seq x y z
N MET A 1 55.46 23.22 10.97
CA MET A 1 54.18 22.56 11.30
C MET A 1 54.34 21.07 11.06
N LYS A 2 54.10 20.23 12.08
CA LYS A 2 54.27 18.78 11.96
C LYS A 2 53.01 18.19 11.30
N PRO A 3 53.13 17.23 10.36
CA PRO A 3 51.98 16.63 9.67
C PRO A 3 50.98 15.92 10.59
N ALA A 4 51.40 15.54 11.80
CA ALA A 4 50.55 14.88 12.79
C ALA A 4 49.45 15.79 13.36
N ASP A 5 49.72 17.09 13.52
CA ASP A 5 48.79 18.05 14.13
C ASP A 5 47.54 18.32 13.25
N ASN A 6 47.59 17.93 11.97
CA ASN A 6 46.52 18.17 10.99
C ASN A 6 45.53 16.99 10.90
N ILE A 7 45.94 15.81 11.34
CA ILE A 7 45.08 14.61 11.35
C ILE A 7 44.21 14.61 12.61
N GLU A 8 44.76 14.98 13.77
CA GLU A 8 43.99 15.09 15.02
C GLU A 8 42.87 16.13 14.92
N CYS A 9 43.14 17.29 14.30
CA CYS A 9 42.14 18.33 14.10
C CYS A 9 41.03 17.93 13.09
N ARG A 10 41.34 17.07 12.10
CA ARG A 10 40.35 16.50 11.18
C ARG A 10 39.53 15.37 11.80
N ILE A 11 40.11 14.59 12.71
CA ILE A 11 39.40 13.55 13.46
C ILE A 11 38.44 14.19 14.48
N GLU A 12 38.80 15.31 15.10
CA GLU A 12 37.87 16.09 15.94
C GLU A 12 36.71 16.67 15.13
N GLN A 13 36.96 17.19 13.91
CA GLN A 13 35.87 17.68 13.03
C GLN A 13 34.94 16.58 12.52
N LEU A 14 35.43 15.35 12.37
CA LEU A 14 34.60 14.18 12.02
C LEU A 14 33.71 13.70 13.17
N HIS A 15 34.07 13.99 14.42
CA HIS A 15 33.28 13.62 15.61
C HIS A 15 32.24 14.67 16.02
N VAL A 16 32.16 15.82 15.33
CA VAL A 16 31.24 16.92 15.72
C VAL A 16 29.92 16.91 14.95
N ALA A 17 29.77 16.14 13.87
CA ALA A 17 28.46 15.85 13.26
C ALA A 17 27.86 14.57 13.88
N THR A 18 27.50 14.65 15.16
CA THR A 18 27.00 13.53 15.96
C THR A 18 25.61 13.03 15.49
N GLY A 19 25.49 11.70 15.44
CA GLY A 19 24.30 10.83 15.34
C GLY A 19 22.99 11.43 14.84
N ALA A 20 22.35 12.28 15.63
CA ALA A 20 20.96 12.67 15.42
C ALA A 20 20.68 13.43 14.12
N GLU A 21 21.57 14.31 13.66
CA GLU A 21 21.29 15.14 12.47
C GLU A 21 21.57 14.39 11.16
N THR A 22 22.60 13.53 11.18
CA THR A 22 22.88 12.59 10.09
C THR A 22 21.79 11.52 10.00
N ASP A 23 21.33 10.98 11.13
CA ASP A 23 20.22 10.01 11.17
C ASP A 23 18.89 10.65 10.77
N ARG A 24 18.61 11.89 11.21
CA ARG A 24 17.45 12.68 10.76
C ARG A 24 17.48 12.90 9.25
N ARG A 25 18.65 13.20 8.68
CA ARG A 25 18.81 13.36 7.22
C ARG A 25 18.60 12.04 6.49
N ILE A 26 19.20 10.95 6.95
CA ILE A 26 19.03 9.61 6.37
C ILE A 26 17.56 9.16 6.43
N LEU A 27 16.88 9.41 7.55
CA LEU A 27 15.46 9.10 7.71
C LEU A 27 14.60 9.97 6.80
N SER A 28 14.84 11.28 6.74
CA SER A 28 14.14 12.20 5.83
C SER A 28 14.33 11.79 4.37
N ASP A 29 15.56 11.44 3.96
CA ASP A 29 15.88 11.01 2.60
C ASP A 29 15.25 9.65 2.29
N SER A 30 15.19 8.74 3.27
CA SER A 30 14.51 7.44 3.13
C SER A 30 12.98 7.59 3.02
N PHE A 31 12.37 8.52 3.77
CA PHE A 31 10.95 8.83 3.66
C PHE A 31 10.62 9.59 2.37
N ALA A 32 11.52 10.45 1.91
CA ALA A 32 11.43 11.06 0.58
C ALA A 32 11.52 9.99 -0.51
N ALA A 33 12.42 9.01 -0.40
CA ALA A 33 12.53 7.88 -1.30
C ALA A 33 11.31 6.94 -1.25
N LEU A 34 10.74 6.68 -0.07
CA LEU A 34 9.50 5.93 0.09
C LEU A 34 8.32 6.67 -0.58
N ARG A 35 8.22 7.98 -0.37
CA ARG A 35 7.20 8.84 -0.98
C ARG A 35 7.35 8.92 -2.50
N LEU A 36 8.58 8.97 -2.99
CA LEU A 36 8.90 8.85 -4.41
C LEU A 36 8.51 7.48 -4.94
N GLY A 37 8.81 6.38 -4.25
CA GLY A 37 8.38 5.02 -4.65
C GLY A 37 6.87 4.85 -4.69
N LEU A 38 6.14 5.51 -3.79
CA LEU A 38 4.67 5.55 -3.78
C LEU A 38 4.10 6.47 -4.90
N GLN A 39 4.78 7.57 -5.23
CA GLN A 39 4.38 8.50 -6.30
C GLN A 39 4.79 8.04 -7.72
N GLN A 40 5.89 7.29 -7.87
CA GLN A 40 6.33 6.77 -9.17
C GLN A 40 5.36 5.72 -9.73
N ARG A 41 4.57 5.07 -8.86
CA ARG A 41 3.42 4.25 -9.26
C ARG A 41 2.21 5.07 -9.73
N GLN A 42 2.15 6.37 -9.44
CA GLN A 42 1.00 7.24 -9.74
C GLN A 42 1.23 8.23 -10.91
N LEU A 43 2.46 8.44 -11.36
CA LEU A 43 2.77 9.39 -12.44
C LEU A 43 2.82 8.69 -13.80
N GLY A 44 1.64 8.34 -14.32
CA GLY A 44 1.51 7.73 -15.64
C GLY A 44 0.27 8.09 -16.43
N THR A 45 -0.54 9.08 -16.04
CA THR A 45 -1.73 9.44 -16.84
C THR A 45 -2.15 10.89 -16.63
N ARG A 46 -1.64 11.80 -17.48
CA ARG A 46 -2.38 13.01 -17.83
C ARG A 46 -2.26 13.32 -19.33
N ARG A 47 -3.45 13.31 -19.95
CA ARG A 47 -3.85 13.89 -21.24
C ARG A 47 -3.18 13.34 -22.50
N LEU A 48 -4.01 12.78 -23.38
CA LEU A 48 -4.38 13.42 -24.65
C LEU A 48 -5.70 12.81 -25.17
N ILE A 49 -6.72 13.66 -25.31
CA ILE A 49 -7.93 13.39 -26.12
C ILE A 49 -7.86 14.31 -27.33
N LEU A 50 -8.08 13.72 -28.51
CA LEU A 50 -8.64 14.24 -29.77
C LEU A 50 -7.97 13.46 -30.91
N SER A 51 -8.60 12.95 -31.95
CA SER A 51 -9.99 12.72 -32.38
C SER A 51 -9.88 11.97 -33.71
N SER A 52 -10.64 10.92 -33.96
CA SER A 52 -10.76 10.36 -35.32
C SER A 52 -12.21 10.42 -35.80
N ARG A 53 -12.43 11.24 -36.83
CA ARG A 53 -13.56 11.13 -37.75
C ARG A 53 -13.12 10.18 -38.86
N ILE A 54 -13.74 9.02 -38.98
CA ILE A 54 -13.75 8.25 -40.22
C ILE A 54 -15.17 7.76 -40.45
N ALA A 55 -15.71 8.19 -41.59
CA ALA A 55 -16.97 7.79 -42.15
C ALA A 55 -16.95 6.30 -42.54
N GLY A 56 -18.11 5.63 -42.45
CA GLY A 56 -18.35 4.34 -43.13
C GLY A 56 -18.45 4.50 -44.65
N PRO A 57 -18.86 3.48 -45.43
CA PRO A 57 -19.61 2.27 -45.00
C PRO A 57 -19.17 0.95 -45.68
N ALA A 58 -19.84 -0.15 -45.30
CA ALA A 58 -20.38 -1.23 -46.18
C ALA A 58 -20.22 -2.65 -45.60
N ALA A 59 -21.32 -3.08 -44.98
CA ALA A 59 -21.99 -4.38 -45.09
C ALA A 59 -21.21 -5.65 -45.51
N ALA A 60 -21.20 -6.63 -44.61
CA ALA A 60 -21.51 -8.02 -44.96
C ALA A 60 -22.32 -8.64 -43.80
N ALA A 61 -23.49 -9.17 -44.15
CA ALA A 61 -24.47 -9.70 -43.22
C ALA A 61 -24.22 -11.18 -42.87
N ALA A 62 -24.71 -11.55 -41.68
CA ALA A 62 -25.14 -12.87 -41.26
C ALA A 62 -24.10 -13.99 -41.21
N VAL A 63 -23.65 -14.33 -39.99
CA VAL A 63 -23.94 -15.57 -39.23
C VAL A 63 -23.26 -15.39 -37.87
N ILE A 64 -23.83 -15.97 -36.80
CA ILE A 64 -23.45 -15.88 -35.37
C ILE A 64 -24.26 -14.84 -34.57
N LEU A 65 -25.58 -15.02 -34.50
CA LEU A 65 -26.45 -14.36 -33.51
C LEU A 65 -26.99 -15.33 -32.43
N ILE A 66 -26.32 -16.48 -32.22
CA ILE A 66 -26.76 -17.48 -31.21
C ILE A 66 -25.67 -17.81 -30.16
N ALA A 67 -24.41 -17.37 -30.34
CA ALA A 67 -23.36 -17.58 -29.34
C ALA A 67 -23.16 -16.41 -28.36
N VAL A 68 -23.63 -15.20 -28.68
CA VAL A 68 -23.41 -14.00 -27.85
C VAL A 68 -24.48 -13.85 -26.75
N ALA A 69 -25.66 -14.47 -26.91
CA ALA A 69 -26.73 -14.41 -25.89
C ALA A 69 -26.48 -15.31 -24.67
N LEU A 70 -25.56 -16.28 -24.76
CA LEU A 70 -25.17 -17.14 -23.62
C LEU A 70 -23.91 -16.68 -22.88
N PHE A 71 -23.24 -15.62 -23.39
CA PHE A 71 -22.11 -14.96 -22.71
C PHE A 71 -22.46 -13.59 -22.14
N VAL A 72 -23.73 -13.20 -22.16
CA VAL A 72 -24.25 -12.20 -21.23
C VAL A 72 -24.40 -12.90 -19.90
N SER A 73 -23.27 -13.02 -19.20
CA SER A 73 -23.22 -13.37 -17.79
C SER A 73 -24.27 -12.54 -17.08
N VAL A 74 -25.34 -13.21 -16.65
CA VAL A 74 -26.32 -12.67 -15.72
C VAL A 74 -25.51 -12.03 -14.59
N PRO A 75 -25.69 -10.74 -14.28
CA PRO A 75 -25.03 -10.16 -13.12
C PRO A 75 -25.59 -10.90 -11.91
N GLN A 76 -24.81 -11.83 -11.36
CA GLN A 76 -25.12 -12.45 -10.08
C GLN A 76 -25.16 -11.30 -9.07
N LYS A 77 -26.38 -11.07 -8.56
CA LYS A 77 -26.67 -10.00 -7.63
C LYS A 77 -26.08 -10.39 -6.27
N GLY A 78 -24.82 -10.06 -6.06
CA GLY A 78 -24.12 -10.13 -4.78
C GLY A 78 -22.63 -9.93 -4.97
N SER A 79 -22.00 -9.04 -4.21
CA SER A 79 -20.56 -8.87 -3.95
C SER A 79 -19.55 -8.84 -5.12
N ASP A 80 -19.98 -9.06 -6.35
CA ASP A 80 -19.12 -9.52 -7.45
C ASP A 80 -18.73 -8.37 -8.39
N THR A 81 -19.06 -7.11 -8.06
CA THR A 81 -18.61 -5.95 -8.84
C THR A 81 -17.43 -5.26 -8.19
N VAL A 82 -16.61 -4.61 -9.03
CA VAL A 82 -15.45 -3.84 -8.59
C VAL A 82 -15.89 -2.75 -7.60
N GLU A 83 -17.01 -2.06 -7.84
CA GLU A 83 -17.52 -1.01 -6.97
C GLU A 83 -17.91 -1.53 -5.58
N GLU A 84 -18.47 -2.74 -5.48
CA GLU A 84 -18.82 -3.34 -4.21
C GLU A 84 -17.58 -3.76 -3.40
N PHE A 85 -16.54 -4.26 -4.08
CA PHE A 85 -15.24 -4.49 -3.47
C PHE A 85 -14.67 -3.21 -2.84
N TYR A 86 -14.60 -2.11 -3.59
CA TYR A 86 -14.09 -0.83 -3.10
C TYR A 86 -14.91 -0.27 -1.94
N ARG A 87 -16.24 -0.42 -1.99
CA ARG A 87 -17.16 0.02 -0.92
C ARG A 87 -16.97 -0.80 0.37
N THR A 88 -16.80 -2.11 0.24
CA THR A 88 -16.59 -2.99 1.39
C THR A 88 -15.24 -2.71 2.05
N LEU A 89 -14.21 -2.52 1.22
CA LEU A 89 -12.88 -2.18 1.70
C LEU A 89 -12.83 -0.82 2.41
N SER A 90 -13.49 0.21 1.87
CA SER A 90 -13.54 1.54 2.50
C SER A 90 -14.33 1.56 3.82
N GLY A 91 -15.29 0.66 3.98
CA GLY A 91 -16.04 0.46 5.21
C GLY A 91 -15.25 -0.24 6.33
N ALA A 92 -14.06 -0.78 6.07
CA ALA A 92 -13.23 -1.40 7.09
C ALA A 92 -12.64 -0.32 8.02
N GLY A 93 -13.09 -0.30 9.28
CA GLY A 93 -12.64 0.69 10.27
C GLY A 93 -11.15 0.53 10.64
N ASN A 94 -10.70 -0.71 10.84
CA ASN A 94 -9.32 -1.04 11.19
C ASN A 94 -8.77 -2.08 10.23
N ILE A 95 -7.55 -1.87 9.74
CA ILE A 95 -6.90 -2.78 8.80
C ILE A 95 -5.40 -2.85 9.10
N CYS A 96 -4.84 -4.06 9.00
CA CYS A 96 -3.40 -4.27 8.90
C CYS A 96 -3.10 -4.92 7.54
N VAL A 97 -2.23 -4.27 6.77
CA VAL A 97 -1.75 -4.77 5.48
C VAL A 97 -0.29 -5.17 5.65
N SER A 98 0.01 -6.44 5.44
CA SER A 98 1.38 -6.97 5.45
C SER A 98 1.80 -7.28 4.02
N THR A 99 2.83 -6.60 3.53
CA THR A 99 3.30 -6.67 2.13
C THR A 99 4.53 -7.57 2.02
N PHE A 100 4.50 -8.46 1.04
CA PHE A 100 5.53 -9.46 0.77
C PHE A 100 6.01 -9.34 -0.67
N GLU A 101 7.31 -9.56 -0.87
CA GLU A 101 7.85 -9.78 -2.22
C GLU A 101 7.60 -11.22 -2.66
N ALA A 102 7.66 -11.45 -3.97
CA ALA A 102 7.58 -12.80 -4.53
C ALA A 102 8.61 -13.75 -3.87
N GLY A 103 8.12 -14.89 -3.37
CA GLY A 103 8.95 -15.92 -2.75
C GLY A 103 9.34 -15.67 -1.29
N GLN A 104 8.99 -14.52 -0.70
CA GLN A 104 9.29 -14.23 0.71
C GLN A 104 8.21 -14.76 1.65
N THR A 105 8.64 -15.22 2.83
CA THR A 105 7.74 -15.70 3.90
C THR A 105 7.54 -14.68 5.02
N SER A 106 8.34 -13.61 5.05
CA SER A 106 8.21 -12.49 5.98
C SER A 106 7.86 -11.20 5.24
N PRO A 107 7.00 -10.34 5.83
CA PRO A 107 6.63 -9.09 5.19
C PRO A 107 7.79 -8.09 5.30
N HIS A 108 8.11 -7.39 4.21
CA HIS A 108 9.09 -6.30 4.24
C HIS A 108 8.47 -4.99 4.76
N GLN A 109 7.14 -4.88 4.72
CA GLN A 109 6.37 -3.77 5.24
C GLN A 109 5.07 -4.24 5.88
N GLN A 110 4.69 -3.62 6.99
CA GLN A 110 3.36 -3.75 7.58
C GLN A 110 2.79 -2.35 7.84
N VAL A 111 1.50 -2.17 7.55
CA VAL A 111 0.80 -0.90 7.77
C VAL A 111 -0.49 -1.18 8.52
N TRP A 112 -0.61 -0.65 9.74
CA TRP A 112 -1.86 -0.62 10.49
C TRP A 112 -2.52 0.74 10.27
N THR A 113 -3.81 0.75 9.96
CA THR A 113 -4.62 1.97 9.86
C THR A 113 -5.87 1.78 10.71
N SER A 114 -6.17 2.75 11.56
CA SER A 114 -7.40 2.82 12.33
C SER A 114 -8.11 4.14 12.06
N GLN A 115 -9.34 4.05 11.53
CA GLN A 115 -10.17 5.23 11.28
C GLN A 115 -10.68 5.86 12.57
N SER A 116 -11.05 5.05 13.57
CA SER A 116 -11.58 5.53 14.86
C SER A 116 -10.51 6.26 15.67
N LEU A 117 -9.33 5.67 15.80
CA LEU A 117 -8.19 6.28 16.49
C LEU A 117 -7.54 7.41 15.68
N LYS A 118 -7.81 7.45 14.36
CA LYS A 118 -7.11 8.30 13.38
C LYS A 118 -5.59 8.12 13.45
N VAL A 119 -5.16 6.87 13.51
CA VAL A 119 -3.73 6.53 13.51
C VAL A 119 -3.35 5.71 12.29
N ARG A 120 -2.11 5.87 11.86
CA ARG A 120 -1.47 4.98 10.89
C ARG A 120 -0.07 4.62 11.37
N LEU A 121 0.18 3.33 11.56
CA LEU A 121 1.48 2.81 11.96
C LEU A 121 2.11 2.07 10.78
N PHE A 122 3.36 2.40 10.48
CA PHE A 122 4.19 1.70 9.52
C PHE A 122 5.27 0.93 10.27
N LYS A 123 5.56 -0.28 9.82
CA LYS A 123 6.75 -1.04 10.15
C LYS A 123 7.44 -1.42 8.85
N THR A 124 8.73 -1.14 8.74
CA THR A 124 9.57 -1.58 7.62
C THR A 124 10.82 -2.28 8.12
N GLY A 125 11.31 -3.27 7.38
CA GLY A 125 12.42 -4.12 7.81
C GLY A 125 12.01 -5.19 8.82
N SER A 126 12.98 -5.92 9.34
CA SER A 126 12.79 -7.10 10.18
C SER A 126 13.72 -7.11 11.40
N GLY A 127 13.32 -7.85 12.44
CA GLY A 127 14.08 -7.97 13.68
C GLY A 127 14.40 -6.63 14.33
N ASP A 128 15.59 -6.52 14.91
CA ASP A 128 16.05 -5.34 15.65
C ASP A 128 16.34 -4.12 14.76
N GLN A 129 16.35 -4.30 13.44
CA GLN A 129 16.52 -3.22 12.46
C GLN A 129 15.17 -2.69 11.93
N ALA A 130 14.05 -3.19 12.46
CA ALA A 130 12.74 -2.70 12.11
C ALA A 130 12.62 -1.20 12.43
N ARG A 131 12.11 -0.45 11.47
CA ARG A 131 11.78 0.97 11.60
C ARG A 131 10.29 1.11 11.75
N PHE A 132 9.87 1.92 12.71
CA PHE A 132 8.46 2.24 12.90
C PHE A 132 8.20 3.72 12.67
N ALA A 133 7.05 4.02 12.10
CA ALA A 133 6.53 5.38 11.99
C ALA A 133 5.06 5.38 12.36
N LEU A 134 4.69 6.07 13.43
CA LEU A 134 3.31 6.31 13.83
C LEU A 134 2.91 7.72 13.40
N TRP A 135 1.80 7.81 12.68
CA TRP A 135 1.12 9.06 12.43
C TRP A 135 -0.12 9.10 13.31
N ASP A 136 -0.09 9.91 14.36
CA ASP A 136 -1.24 10.22 15.20
C ASP A 136 -1.86 11.52 14.69
N ILE A 137 -2.88 11.37 13.84
CA ILE A 137 -3.52 12.48 13.14
C ILE A 137 -4.35 13.30 14.14
N SER A 138 -4.97 12.65 15.12
CA SER A 138 -5.74 13.31 16.18
C SER A 138 -4.86 14.26 16.98
N SER A 139 -3.66 13.79 17.35
CA SER A 139 -2.69 14.56 18.12
C SER A 139 -1.80 15.47 17.25
N LYS A 140 -1.90 15.38 15.92
CA LYS A 140 -1.05 16.08 14.95
C LYS A 140 0.45 15.83 15.18
N VAL A 141 0.83 14.60 15.50
CA VAL A 141 2.23 14.21 15.69
C VAL A 141 2.61 13.02 14.83
N GLN A 142 3.87 12.99 14.43
CA GLN A 142 4.55 11.84 13.86
C GLN A 142 5.58 11.36 14.88
N MET A 143 5.55 10.06 15.17
CA MET A 143 6.58 9.41 15.97
C MET A 143 7.34 8.44 15.10
N THR A 144 8.66 8.40 15.23
CA THR A 144 9.52 7.45 14.54
C THR A 144 10.33 6.67 15.56
N MET A 145 10.45 5.36 15.37
CA MET A 145 11.31 4.50 16.17
C MET A 145 12.33 3.80 15.28
N TYR A 146 13.60 3.89 15.65
CA TYR A 146 14.69 3.14 15.03
C TYR A 146 15.76 2.84 16.10
N LEU A 147 16.26 1.60 16.15
CA LEU A 147 17.25 1.17 17.14
C LEU A 147 16.87 1.51 18.59
N SER A 148 15.57 1.40 18.92
CA SER A 148 14.97 1.75 20.22
C SER A 148 14.92 3.24 20.56
N GLU A 149 15.35 4.14 19.67
CA GLU A 149 15.21 5.57 19.86
C GLU A 149 13.88 6.06 19.29
N VAL A 150 13.11 6.78 20.11
CA VAL A 150 11.85 7.39 19.68
C VAL A 150 12.04 8.89 19.48
N GLN A 151 11.72 9.36 18.27
CA GLN A 151 11.64 10.78 17.95
C GLN A 151 10.19 11.17 17.72
N THR A 152 9.83 12.38 18.13
CA THR A 152 8.47 12.92 17.96
C THR A 152 8.56 14.29 17.29
N GLU A 153 7.80 14.46 16.21
CA GLU A 153 7.73 15.70 15.45
C GLU A 153 6.28 16.11 15.25
N PRO A 154 5.96 17.41 15.27
CA PRO A 154 4.64 17.88 14.89
C PRO A 154 4.40 17.62 13.39
N LEU A 155 3.20 17.17 13.06
CA LEU A 155 2.74 17.11 11.67
C LEU A 155 2.42 18.54 11.21
N THR A 156 3.06 18.97 10.12
CA THR A 156 2.71 20.26 9.50
C THR A 156 1.33 20.19 8.86
N GLU A 157 0.65 21.33 8.75
CA GLU A 157 -0.66 21.43 8.10
C GLU A 157 -0.62 20.92 6.64
N GLU A 158 0.50 21.12 5.93
CA GLU A 158 0.71 20.57 4.59
C GLU A 158 0.74 19.03 4.59
N ARG A 159 1.44 18.43 5.57
CA ARG A 159 1.46 16.96 5.72
C ARG A 159 0.09 16.44 6.13
N LEU A 160 -0.60 17.08 7.07
CA LEU A 160 -1.96 16.70 7.46
C LEU A 160 -2.92 16.74 6.25
N ALA A 161 -2.88 17.80 5.45
CA ALA A 161 -3.70 17.90 4.24
C ALA A 161 -3.36 16.83 3.20
N GLU A 162 -2.10 16.41 3.10
CA GLU A 162 -1.71 15.27 2.27
C GLU A 162 -2.20 13.94 2.84
N LEU A 163 -2.14 13.74 4.17
CA LEU A 163 -2.64 12.54 4.83
C LEU A 163 -4.15 12.39 4.64
N GLU A 164 -4.91 13.46 4.82
CA GLU A 164 -6.36 13.50 4.60
C GLU A 164 -6.74 13.26 3.14
N LYS A 165 -5.95 13.79 2.19
CA LYS A 165 -6.12 13.52 0.75
C LYS A 165 -5.70 12.11 0.37
N SER A 166 -4.74 11.52 1.07
CA SER A 166 -4.36 10.11 0.94
C SER A 166 -5.39 9.22 1.65
N VAL A 167 -6.66 9.35 1.22
CA VAL A 167 -7.74 8.41 1.53
C VAL A 167 -7.13 7.02 1.51
N VAL A 168 -7.24 6.33 2.65
CA VAL A 168 -6.53 5.10 3.01
C VAL A 168 -6.02 4.40 1.77
N SER A 169 -4.81 4.75 1.32
CA SER A 169 -4.25 4.11 0.14
C SER A 169 -3.99 2.69 0.60
N PHE A 170 -4.91 1.77 0.26
CA PHE A 170 -4.86 0.36 0.59
C PHE A 170 -3.81 -0.28 -0.33
N SER A 171 -2.59 0.26 -0.26
CA SER A 171 -1.51 -0.01 -1.18
C SER A 171 -1.26 -1.50 -1.21
N GLY A 172 -1.48 -2.11 -2.37
CA GLY A 172 -1.37 -3.56 -2.59
C GLY A 172 -2.64 -4.36 -2.30
N VAL A 173 -3.61 -3.86 -1.52
CA VAL A 173 -4.92 -4.50 -1.36
C VAL A 173 -5.83 -4.20 -2.54
N ALA A 174 -5.74 -3.02 -3.15
CA ALA A 174 -6.46 -2.68 -4.37
C ALA A 174 -5.46 -2.20 -5.44
N PRO A 175 -5.67 -2.55 -6.72
CA PRO A 175 -4.74 -2.17 -7.79
C PRO A 175 -4.88 -0.70 -8.19
N PHE A 176 -6.03 -0.08 -7.91
CA PHE A 176 -6.31 1.33 -8.17
C PHE A 176 -6.85 2.01 -6.90
N PRO A 177 -6.73 3.34 -6.74
CA PRO A 177 -7.27 4.07 -5.58
C PRO A 177 -8.80 4.07 -5.51
N ASP A 178 -9.47 4.25 -6.64
CA ASP A 178 -10.94 4.26 -6.76
C ASP A 178 -11.39 3.30 -7.85
N ALA A 179 -12.62 2.79 -7.75
CA ALA A 179 -13.23 1.96 -8.78
C ALA A 179 -13.30 2.67 -10.15
N LYS A 180 -13.44 4.00 -10.16
CA LYS A 180 -13.45 4.84 -11.37
C LYS A 180 -12.10 4.90 -12.09
N ASP A 181 -11.01 4.58 -11.38
CA ASP A 181 -9.66 4.56 -11.96
C ASP A 181 -9.36 3.23 -12.67
N VAL A 182 -10.26 2.24 -12.55
CA VAL A 182 -10.13 0.95 -13.22
C VAL A 182 -10.32 1.16 -14.73
N PRO A 183 -9.38 0.69 -15.58
CA PRO A 183 -9.48 0.87 -17.01
C PRO A 183 -10.76 0.27 -17.58
N GLU A 184 -11.41 0.95 -18.54
CA GLU A 184 -12.65 0.48 -19.19
C GLU A 184 -12.51 -0.92 -19.83
N ARG A 185 -11.30 -1.29 -20.24
CA ARG A 185 -10.99 -2.59 -20.86
C ARG A 185 -10.53 -3.66 -19.86
N ALA A 186 -10.52 -3.35 -18.56
CA ALA A 186 -10.20 -4.32 -17.54
C ALA A 186 -11.31 -5.39 -17.46
N ARG A 187 -10.91 -6.62 -17.15
CA ARG A 187 -11.83 -7.76 -17.04
C ARG A 187 -11.82 -8.28 -15.62
N TRP A 188 -12.96 -8.16 -14.96
CA TRP A 188 -13.21 -8.79 -13.67
C TRP A 188 -13.81 -10.17 -13.87
N SER A 189 -13.24 -11.20 -13.26
CA SER A 189 -13.72 -12.57 -13.40
C SER A 189 -13.53 -13.37 -12.12
N ARG A 190 -14.46 -14.28 -11.84
CA ARG A 190 -14.35 -15.20 -10.71
C ARG A 190 -13.49 -16.40 -11.09
N VAL A 191 -12.59 -16.78 -10.20
CA VAL A 191 -11.72 -17.94 -10.35
C VAL A 191 -12.32 -19.13 -9.60
N ASN A 192 -12.64 -20.20 -10.35
CA ASN A 192 -13.25 -21.42 -9.81
C ASN A 192 -12.26 -22.60 -9.72
N ASP A 193 -10.97 -22.34 -9.84
CA ASP A 193 -9.93 -23.36 -9.71
C ASP A 193 -9.79 -23.81 -8.23
N PRO A 194 -10.04 -25.08 -7.89
CA PRO A 194 -9.93 -25.59 -6.52
C PRO A 194 -8.53 -25.43 -5.93
N ALA A 195 -7.48 -25.54 -6.74
CA ALA A 195 -6.10 -25.39 -6.26
C ALA A 195 -5.81 -23.96 -5.83
N VAL A 196 -6.37 -22.98 -6.54
CA VAL A 196 -6.30 -21.56 -6.16
C VAL A 196 -7.14 -21.30 -4.91
N GLY A 197 -8.36 -21.82 -4.85
CA GLY A 197 -9.23 -21.68 -3.67
C GLY A 197 -8.66 -22.29 -2.39
N ALA A 198 -7.79 -23.28 -2.51
CA ALA A 198 -7.11 -23.91 -1.36
C ALA A 198 -6.04 -23.02 -0.71
N VAL A 199 -5.55 -21.97 -1.38
CA VAL A 199 -4.51 -21.07 -0.85
C VAL A 199 -4.99 -20.34 0.41
N ILE A 200 -6.23 -19.83 0.39
CA ILE A 200 -6.89 -19.24 1.56
C ILE A 200 -8.29 -19.86 1.68
N PRO A 201 -8.45 -20.90 2.53
CA PRO A 201 -9.74 -21.55 2.71
C PRO A 201 -10.82 -20.57 3.20
N GLY A 202 -12.05 -20.74 2.69
CA GLY A 202 -13.19 -19.91 3.03
C GLY A 202 -13.30 -18.61 2.23
N CYS A 203 -12.45 -18.41 1.22
CA CYS A 203 -12.51 -17.25 0.33
C CYS A 203 -13.09 -17.57 -1.06
N ALA A 204 -13.81 -16.61 -1.63
CA ALA A 204 -14.03 -16.50 -3.06
C ALA A 204 -12.83 -15.79 -3.70
N VAL A 205 -12.47 -16.19 -4.93
CA VAL A 205 -11.29 -15.67 -5.62
C VAL A 205 -11.70 -14.96 -6.91
N TYR A 206 -11.15 -13.78 -7.13
CA TYR A 206 -11.42 -12.97 -8.31
C TYR A 206 -10.12 -12.46 -8.93
N ASP A 207 -10.10 -12.40 -10.27
CA ASP A 207 -9.04 -11.80 -11.06
C ASP A 207 -9.55 -10.53 -11.75
N LEU A 208 -8.76 -9.47 -11.65
CA LEU A 208 -8.83 -8.29 -12.53
C LEU A 208 -7.65 -8.35 -13.50
N ASP A 209 -7.93 -8.56 -14.78
CA ASP A 209 -6.91 -8.47 -15.85
C ASP A 209 -7.02 -7.13 -16.58
N TRP A 210 -5.90 -6.46 -16.83
CA TRP A 210 -5.86 -5.26 -17.67
C TRP A 210 -4.53 -5.12 -18.40
N MET A 211 -4.53 -4.30 -19.46
CA MET A 211 -3.32 -3.95 -20.19
C MET A 211 -2.85 -2.56 -19.75
N GLN A 212 -1.63 -2.50 -19.24
CA GLN A 212 -0.93 -1.26 -18.97
C GLN A 212 -0.16 -0.88 -20.24
N GLN A 213 -0.53 0.23 -20.85
CA GLN A 213 0.17 0.74 -22.03
C GLN A 213 1.58 1.18 -21.64
N GLY A 214 2.58 0.72 -22.38
CA GLY A 214 3.94 1.26 -22.29
C GLY A 214 4.02 2.66 -22.90
N THR A 215 5.19 3.28 -22.79
CA THR A 215 5.51 4.46 -23.63
C THR A 215 5.52 4.06 -25.12
N VAL A 216 5.53 5.03 -26.04
CA VAL A 216 5.36 4.85 -27.51
C VAL A 216 6.28 3.76 -28.12
N SER A 217 7.37 3.40 -27.45
CA SER A 217 8.37 2.41 -27.88
C SER A 217 8.48 1.17 -26.96
N GLU A 218 7.67 1.07 -25.90
CA GLU A 218 7.65 -0.08 -24.99
C GLU A 218 6.42 -0.94 -25.22
N ALA A 219 6.62 -2.25 -25.35
CA ALA A 219 5.52 -3.21 -25.41
C ALA A 219 4.63 -3.09 -24.16
N GLY A 220 3.33 -3.31 -24.33
CA GLY A 220 2.39 -3.27 -23.22
C GLY A 220 2.75 -4.30 -22.15
N THR A 221 2.43 -3.98 -20.90
CA THR A 221 2.50 -4.94 -19.79
C THR A 221 1.10 -5.43 -19.49
N CYS A 222 0.90 -6.74 -19.58
CA CYS A 222 -0.32 -7.37 -19.10
C CYS A 222 -0.24 -7.49 -17.58
N ARG A 223 -1.22 -6.92 -16.88
CA ARG A 223 -1.33 -6.95 -15.43
C ARG A 223 -2.49 -7.84 -15.02
N ARG A 224 -2.30 -8.57 -13.93
CA ARG A 224 -3.36 -9.28 -13.25
C ARG A 224 -3.29 -8.99 -11.76
N TRP A 225 -4.43 -8.67 -11.18
CA TRP A 225 -4.59 -8.57 -9.74
C TRP A 225 -5.57 -9.63 -9.28
N ARG A 226 -5.15 -10.47 -8.35
CA ARG A 226 -5.98 -11.53 -7.78
C ARG A 226 -6.31 -11.20 -6.34
N VAL A 227 -7.57 -11.37 -5.96
CA VAL A 227 -8.01 -11.15 -4.58
C VAL A 227 -8.76 -12.33 -4.01
N PHE A 228 -8.50 -12.59 -2.75
CA PHE A 228 -9.15 -13.62 -1.95
C PHE A 228 -10.06 -12.92 -0.95
N VAL A 229 -11.36 -12.99 -1.20
CA VAL A 229 -12.40 -12.30 -0.41
C VAL A 229 -13.05 -13.32 0.51
N ASP A 230 -13.04 -13.07 1.81
CA ASP A 230 -13.71 -13.92 2.79
C ASP A 230 -15.21 -14.03 2.48
N THR A 231 -15.73 -15.26 2.42
CA THR A 231 -17.14 -15.50 2.03
C THR A 231 -18.15 -15.07 3.08
N LYS A 232 -17.74 -14.81 4.33
CA LYS A 232 -18.63 -14.38 5.42
C LYS A 232 -18.57 -12.88 5.62
N SER A 233 -17.38 -12.30 5.68
CA SER A 233 -17.21 -10.87 5.94
C SER A 233 -17.16 -10.01 4.68
N HIS A 234 -17.00 -10.64 3.50
CA HIS A 234 -16.78 -9.96 2.21
C HIS A 234 -15.52 -9.07 2.18
N LEU A 235 -14.62 -9.24 3.15
CA LEU A 235 -13.38 -8.49 3.25
C LEU A 235 -12.21 -9.26 2.62
N PRO A 236 -11.29 -8.58 1.91
CA PRO A 236 -10.10 -9.23 1.38
C PRO A 236 -9.22 -9.76 2.50
N ARG A 237 -8.72 -10.99 2.35
CA ARG A 237 -7.73 -11.59 3.26
C ARG A 237 -6.34 -11.68 2.65
N ARG A 238 -6.28 -11.68 1.31
CA ARG A 238 -5.06 -11.71 0.53
C ARG A 238 -5.30 -11.04 -0.82
N ALA A 239 -4.29 -10.35 -1.33
CA ALA A 239 -4.30 -9.88 -2.70
C ALA A 239 -2.91 -10.06 -3.33
N GLU A 240 -2.86 -10.35 -4.62
CA GLU A 240 -1.66 -10.70 -5.35
C GLU A 240 -1.57 -9.86 -6.63
N SER A 241 -0.38 -9.33 -6.90
CA SER A 241 -0.11 -8.59 -8.13
C SER A 241 0.78 -9.42 -9.04
N TYR A 242 0.35 -9.56 -10.29
CA TYR A 242 1.05 -10.28 -11.33
C TYR A 242 1.32 -9.39 -12.53
N ALA A 243 2.43 -9.65 -13.20
CA ALA A 243 2.76 -9.02 -14.46
C ALA A 243 3.32 -10.03 -15.44
N LYS A 244 3.16 -9.71 -16.73
CA LYS A 244 3.93 -10.31 -17.81
C LYS A 244 4.06 -9.32 -18.95
N SER A 245 5.17 -9.40 -19.66
CA SER A 245 5.29 -8.74 -20.96
C SER A 245 4.37 -9.40 -22.00
N GLU A 246 4.03 -8.69 -23.07
CA GLU A 246 3.22 -9.26 -24.17
C GLU A 246 3.87 -10.49 -24.83
N SER A 247 5.21 -10.59 -24.82
CA SER A 247 5.95 -11.72 -25.37
C SER A 247 6.01 -12.93 -24.42
N GLU A 248 5.70 -12.74 -23.13
CA GLU A 248 5.69 -13.81 -22.14
C GLU A 248 4.34 -14.55 -22.12
N LYS A 249 4.43 -15.88 -22.05
CA LYS A 249 3.24 -16.74 -21.94
C LYS A 249 2.63 -16.69 -20.54
N GLU A 250 3.48 -16.72 -19.53
CA GLU A 250 3.09 -16.91 -18.13
C GLU A 250 3.18 -15.62 -17.32
N TYR A 251 2.24 -15.46 -16.38
CA TYR A 251 2.27 -14.40 -15.38
C TYR A 251 3.26 -14.74 -14.28
N ARG A 252 4.02 -13.74 -13.85
CA ARG A 252 4.88 -13.83 -12.65
C ARG A 252 4.27 -12.99 -11.54
N ILE A 253 4.25 -13.53 -10.33
CA ILE A 253 3.88 -12.76 -9.15
C ILE A 253 4.98 -11.74 -8.87
N GLU A 254 4.61 -10.48 -8.68
CA GLU A 254 5.54 -9.42 -8.28
C GLU A 254 5.54 -9.27 -6.76
N CYS A 255 4.35 -9.19 -6.18
CA CYS A 255 4.15 -9.05 -4.75
C CYS A 255 2.79 -9.60 -4.34
N PHE A 256 2.62 -9.80 -3.04
CA PHE A 256 1.32 -10.07 -2.45
C PHE A 256 1.19 -9.35 -1.11
N VAL A 257 -0.06 -9.16 -0.70
CA VAL A 257 -0.40 -8.65 0.62
C VAL A 257 -1.26 -9.65 1.37
N MET A 258 -1.06 -9.73 2.68
CA MET A 258 -1.98 -10.36 3.61
C MET A 258 -2.70 -9.26 4.37
N VAL A 259 -4.01 -9.43 4.54
CA VAL A 259 -4.87 -8.42 5.16
C VAL A 259 -5.53 -9.01 6.39
N THR A 260 -5.40 -8.31 7.51
CA THR A 260 -6.11 -8.62 8.75
C THR A 260 -6.88 -7.39 9.25
N TYR A 261 -7.85 -7.63 10.12
CA TYR A 261 -8.78 -6.62 10.63
C TYR A 261 -8.68 -6.58 12.16
N PRO A 262 -7.60 -6.01 12.71
CA PRO A 262 -7.41 -5.98 14.15
C PRO A 262 -8.46 -5.10 14.83
N SER A 263 -8.82 -5.47 16.04
CA SER A 263 -9.56 -4.63 16.97
C SER A 263 -8.77 -3.35 17.30
N GLU A 264 -9.48 -2.36 17.83
CA GLU A 264 -8.86 -1.12 18.27
C GLU A 264 -7.82 -1.36 19.37
N SER A 265 -8.13 -2.25 20.32
CA SER A 265 -7.21 -2.63 21.39
C SER A 265 -5.95 -3.29 20.86
N GLU A 266 -6.04 -4.17 19.86
CA GLU A 266 -4.84 -4.78 19.25
C GLU A 266 -3.94 -3.74 18.59
N ILE A 267 -4.51 -2.70 17.95
CA ILE A 267 -3.72 -1.60 17.38
C ILE A 267 -3.06 -0.78 18.50
N GLN A 268 -3.80 -0.46 19.57
CA GLN A 268 -3.26 0.25 20.73
C GLN A 268 -2.13 -0.52 21.39
N ASP A 269 -2.26 -1.83 21.55
CA ASP A 269 -1.23 -2.70 22.13
C ASP A 269 0.04 -2.70 21.28
N VAL A 270 -0.09 -2.78 19.95
CA VAL A 270 1.07 -2.68 19.05
C VAL A 270 1.75 -1.32 19.20
N VAL A 271 0.98 -0.23 19.23
CA VAL A 271 1.54 1.12 19.43
C VAL A 271 2.22 1.23 20.79
N ALA A 272 1.59 0.75 21.86
CA ALA A 272 2.13 0.82 23.22
C ALA A 272 3.39 -0.03 23.40
N SER A 273 3.43 -1.21 22.78
CA SER A 273 4.63 -2.08 22.79
C SER A 273 5.79 -1.48 21.98
N THR A 274 5.48 -0.68 20.97
CA THR A 274 6.50 -0.06 20.09
C THR A 274 7.01 1.22 20.70
N PHE A 275 6.12 2.12 21.12
CA PHE A 275 6.51 3.46 21.54
C PHE A 275 6.21 3.75 23.01
N GLY A 276 5.73 2.80 23.82
CA GLY A 276 5.42 2.99 25.24
C GLY A 276 3.95 3.32 25.54
N PRO A 277 3.49 3.16 26.80
CA PRO A 277 2.08 3.34 27.15
C PRO A 277 1.63 4.81 27.08
N PRO A 278 0.35 5.10 26.81
CA PRO A 278 -0.20 6.45 26.93
C PRO A 278 -0.17 6.90 28.40
N GLY A 279 0.58 7.95 28.74
CA GLY A 279 0.36 8.71 29.99
C GLY A 279 1.43 8.66 31.11
N SER A 280 2.73 8.48 30.84
CA SER A 280 3.76 8.52 31.90
C SER A 280 4.35 9.91 32.22
N ARG A 281 3.79 11.02 31.69
CA ARG A 281 4.29 12.39 31.94
C ARG A 281 3.29 13.27 32.68
N THR A 282 3.71 13.81 33.82
CA THR A 282 2.99 14.81 34.64
C THR A 282 3.17 16.26 34.16
N GLY A 283 3.52 16.53 32.89
CA GLY A 283 3.86 17.90 32.48
C GLY A 283 3.84 18.26 30.99
N GLY A 284 3.21 17.47 30.12
CA GLY A 284 3.04 17.82 28.70
C GLY A 284 1.83 17.09 28.09
N PRO A 285 1.33 17.53 26.92
CA PRO A 285 0.19 16.89 26.27
C PRO A 285 0.45 15.38 26.09
N GLY A 286 -0.46 14.56 26.60
CA GLY A 286 -0.36 13.10 26.56
C GLY A 286 -0.66 12.58 25.17
N TYR A 287 0.30 11.87 24.58
CA TYR A 287 0.17 11.25 23.27
C TYR A 287 0.14 9.72 23.42
N ILE A 288 -0.52 9.04 22.48
CA ILE A 288 -0.50 7.57 22.41
C ILE A 288 0.90 7.15 21.97
N GLY A 289 1.57 6.29 22.74
CA GLY A 289 2.86 5.75 22.32
C GLY A 289 4.05 6.61 22.69
N THR A 290 4.19 7.19 23.88
CA THR A 290 5.47 7.86 24.25
C THR A 290 6.21 7.05 25.30
N PRO A 291 7.52 6.76 25.17
CA PRO A 291 8.21 5.95 26.16
C PRO A 291 8.27 6.71 27.47
N GLY A 292 7.88 6.05 28.57
CA GLY A 292 8.22 6.55 29.89
C GLY A 292 9.73 6.53 30.05
N THR A 293 10.33 7.68 30.33
CA THR A 293 11.65 7.69 30.94
C THR A 293 11.49 7.22 32.38
N ASP A 294 11.73 5.94 32.64
CA ASP A 294 11.98 5.47 34.00
C ASP A 294 13.19 6.26 34.55
N ARG A 295 12.99 6.89 35.71
CA ARG A 295 14.07 7.48 36.52
C ARG A 295 14.40 6.53 37.67
#